data_AF-A0A3E0MSC7-F1
#
_entry.id   AF-A0A3E0MSC7-F1
#
_cell.length_a   1.000
_cell.length_b   1.000
_cell.length_c   1.000
_cell.angle_alpha   90.00
_cell.angle_beta   90.00
_cell.angle_gamma   90.00
#
_symmetry.space_group_name_H-M   'P 1'
#
loop_
_entity.id
_entity.type
_entity.pdbx_description
1 polymer ?
#
loop_
_entity_poly.entity_id
_entity_poly.type
_entity_poly.pdbx_seq_one_letter_code
_entity_poly.pdbx_strand_id
1 'polypeptide(L)'
;MIDARAFRFYATLLVVALLGVFAQSSYTGQEVAGPLLKSYIVNNVLAAVIFTFLFRWRKRHIEKLGFLFMAGTGLKFLTFFIVFYPAFHADGELTKDEFVLFFVPYVLSTLVETVFLARILNRE
;
A
#
# COMPACT_ATOMS: atom_id res chain seq x y z
N MET A 1 -19.29 15.28 -5.66
CA MET A 1 -17.99 15.88 -5.26
C MET A 1 -17.24 14.91 -4.36
N ILE A 2 -15.98 14.61 -4.65
CA ILE A 2 -15.12 13.81 -3.77
C ILE A 2 -14.80 14.65 -2.53
N ASP A 3 -14.93 14.09 -1.32
CA ASP A 3 -14.58 14.78 -0.06
C ASP A 3 -13.09 15.18 -0.11
N ALA A 4 -12.78 16.43 0.21
CA ALA A 4 -11.41 16.97 0.14
C ALA A 4 -10.39 16.20 0.99
N ARG A 5 -10.81 15.48 2.05
CA ARG A 5 -9.95 14.57 2.81
C ARG A 5 -9.61 13.32 2.03
N ALA A 6 -10.60 12.73 1.35
CA ALA A 6 -10.38 11.56 0.51
C ALA A 6 -9.50 11.92 -0.69
N PHE A 7 -9.75 13.07 -1.33
CA PHE A 7 -8.89 13.55 -2.41
C PHE A 7 -7.43 13.71 -1.96
N ARG A 8 -7.20 14.35 -0.80
CA ARG A 8 -5.84 14.47 -0.23
C ARG A 8 -5.18 13.12 0.01
N PHE A 9 -5.92 12.12 0.49
CA PHE A 9 -5.38 10.77 0.65
C PHE A 9 -4.89 10.19 -0.67
N TYR A 10 -5.75 10.15 -1.71
CA TYR A 10 -5.36 9.56 -3.00
C TYR A 10 -4.22 10.33 -3.67
N ALA A 11 -4.19 11.66 -3.55
CA ALA A 11 -3.08 12.47 -4.04
C ALA A 11 -1.78 12.17 -3.30
N THR A 12 -1.80 12.10 -1.95
CA THR A 12 -0.62 11.73 -1.17
C THR A 12 -0.15 10.32 -1.51
N LEU A 13 -1.07 9.36 -1.62
CA LEU A 13 -0.76 7.98 -1.97
C LEU A 13 -0.06 7.90 -3.34
N LEU A 14 -0.60 8.59 -4.35
CA LEU A 14 -0.01 8.64 -5.69
C LEU A 14 1.37 9.31 -5.70
N VAL A 15 1.52 10.45 -5.03
CA VAL A 15 2.81 11.16 -4.94
C VAL A 15 3.87 10.28 -4.25
N VAL A 16 3.52 9.65 -3.12
CA VAL A 16 4.42 8.74 -2.40
C VAL A 16 4.79 7.54 -3.26
N ALA A 17 3.87 7.01 -4.06
CA ALA A 17 4.15 5.92 -4.99
C ALA A 17 5.12 6.32 -6.10
N LEU A 18 4.93 7.49 -6.71
CA LEU A 18 5.80 8.01 -7.77
C LEU A 18 7.21 8.32 -7.25
N LEU A 19 7.31 8.94 -6.07
CA LEU A 19 8.60 9.20 -5.43
C LEU A 19 9.28 7.90 -4.98
N GLY A 20 8.50 6.97 -4.42
CA GLY A 20 9.01 5.68 -3.98
C GLY A 20 9.56 4.85 -5.13
N VAL A 21 8.82 4.73 -6.25
CA VAL A 21 9.28 3.93 -7.40
C VAL A 21 10.53 4.53 -8.02
N PHE A 22 10.61 5.86 -8.12
CA PHE A 22 11.79 6.55 -8.63
C PHE A 22 13.00 6.36 -7.70
N ALA A 23 12.82 6.54 -6.38
CA ALA A 23 13.89 6.35 -5.41
C ALA A 23 14.39 4.90 -5.36
N GLN A 24 13.46 3.94 -5.36
CA GLN A 24 13.79 2.52 -5.35
C GLN A 24 14.51 2.10 -6.62
N SER A 25 14.01 2.50 -7.80
CA SER A 25 14.67 2.26 -9.09
C SER A 25 16.08 2.84 -9.13
N SER A 26 16.26 4.06 -8.62
CA SER A 26 17.58 4.73 -8.58
C SER A 26 18.57 4.03 -7.65
N TYR A 27 18.10 3.44 -6.55
CA TYR A 27 18.95 2.78 -5.56
C TYR A 27 19.28 1.34 -5.94
N THR A 28 18.32 0.58 -6.47
CA THR A 28 18.49 -0.83 -6.84
C THR A 28 18.97 -1.02 -8.27
N GLY A 29 18.95 0.03 -9.11
CA GLY A 29 19.24 -0.05 -10.54
C GLY A 29 18.18 -0.79 -11.36
N GLN A 30 17.05 -1.15 -10.74
CA GLN A 30 15.97 -1.86 -11.42
C GLN A 30 15.18 -0.92 -12.33
N GLU A 31 14.78 -1.40 -13.50
CA GLU A 31 13.91 -0.65 -14.39
C GLU A 31 12.53 -0.43 -13.77
N VAL A 32 11.90 0.71 -14.07
CA VAL A 32 10.51 1.03 -13.69
C VAL A 32 9.54 0.25 -14.58
N ALA A 33 9.69 -1.07 -14.59
CA ALA A 33 8.93 -2.02 -15.39
C ALA A 33 8.80 -3.33 -14.62
N GLY A 34 8.03 -4.27 -15.20
CA GLY A 34 7.94 -5.63 -14.68
C GLY A 34 7.57 -5.72 -13.19
N PRO A 35 8.36 -6.44 -12.37
CA PRO A 35 8.07 -6.65 -10.95
C PRO A 35 7.96 -5.38 -10.13
N LEU A 36 8.83 -4.39 -10.36
CA LEU A 36 8.85 -3.14 -9.60
C LEU A 36 7.56 -2.37 -9.80
N LEU A 37 7.21 -2.10 -11.05
CA LEU A 37 5.99 -1.37 -11.38
C LEU A 37 4.74 -2.13 -10.89
N LYS A 38 4.71 -3.47 -11.07
CA LYS A 38 3.61 -4.32 -10.60
C LYS A 38 3.44 -4.23 -9.07
N SER A 39 4.53 -4.25 -8.31
CA SER A 39 4.51 -4.11 -6.85
C SER A 39 3.93 -2.77 -6.40
N TYR A 40 4.32 -1.66 -7.04
CA TYR A 40 3.77 -0.33 -6.73
C TYR A 40 2.29 -0.25 -7.08
N ILE A 41 1.87 -0.73 -8.24
CA ILE A 41 0.47 -0.72 -8.66
C ILE A 41 -0.39 -1.54 -7.69
N VAL A 42 -0.02 -2.78 -7.39
CA VAL A 42 -0.79 -3.66 -6.51
C VAL A 42 -0.94 -3.05 -5.11
N ASN A 43 0.15 -2.58 -4.51
CA ASN A 43 0.10 -1.97 -3.18
C ASN A 43 -0.72 -0.68 -3.14
N ASN A 44 -0.63 0.16 -4.18
CA ASN A 44 -1.42 1.38 -4.26
C ASN A 44 -2.91 1.10 -4.47
N VAL A 45 -3.27 0.15 -5.33
CA VAL A 45 -4.66 -0.24 -5.55
C VAL A 45 -5.25 -0.82 -4.26
N LEU A 46 -4.54 -1.72 -3.58
CA LEU A 46 -5.02 -2.30 -2.32
C LEU A 46 -5.18 -1.22 -1.24
N ALA A 47 -4.20 -0.32 -1.09
CA ALA A 47 -4.31 0.80 -0.15
C ALA A 47 -5.49 1.73 -0.47
N ALA A 48 -5.71 2.03 -1.75
CA ALA A 48 -6.85 2.83 -2.20
C ALA A 48 -8.19 2.13 -1.88
N VAL A 49 -8.28 0.82 -2.09
CA VAL A 49 -9.46 0.01 -1.76
C VAL A 49 -9.71 0.00 -0.25
N ILE A 50 -8.70 -0.31 0.56
CA ILE A 50 -8.79 -0.33 2.03
C ILE A 50 -9.24 1.03 2.54
N PHE A 51 -8.58 2.12 2.13
CA PHE A 51 -8.97 3.46 2.55
C PHE A 51 -10.39 3.82 2.10
N THR A 52 -10.83 3.41 0.92
CA THR A 52 -12.21 3.66 0.46
C THR A 52 -13.23 3.00 1.40
N PHE A 53 -12.99 1.76 1.82
CA PHE A 53 -13.83 1.06 2.79
C PHE A 53 -13.82 1.75 4.15
N LEU A 54 -12.64 2.08 4.67
CA LEU A 54 -12.47 2.81 5.94
C LEU A 54 -13.21 4.15 5.89
N PHE A 55 -13.00 4.94 4.85
CA PHE A 55 -13.60 6.26 4.69
C PHE A 55 -15.12 6.17 4.58
N ARG A 56 -15.68 5.14 3.95
CA ARG A 56 -17.13 4.90 3.89
C ARG A 56 -17.70 4.53 5.25
N TRP A 57 -17.07 3.61 5.96
CA TRP A 57 -17.59 3.07 7.23
C TRP A 57 -17.33 3.94 8.45
N ARG A 58 -16.45 4.95 8.34
CA ARG A 58 -16.13 5.86 9.45
C ARG A 58 -17.35 6.45 10.15
N LYS A 59 -18.40 6.77 9.39
CA LYS A 59 -19.62 7.40 9.91
C LYS A 59 -20.50 6.47 10.76
N ARG A 60 -20.30 5.15 10.69
CA ARG A 60 -21.20 4.15 11.30
C ARG A 60 -20.53 3.33 12.40
N HIS A 61 -19.23 3.08 12.27
CA HIS A 61 -18.50 2.15 13.15
C HIS A 61 -17.08 2.65 13.42
N ILE A 62 -16.93 3.85 14.01
CA ILE A 62 -15.60 4.44 14.21
C ILE A 62 -14.66 3.54 15.02
N GLU A 63 -15.22 2.93 16.05
CA GLU A 63 -14.57 2.05 17.03
C GLU A 63 -13.95 0.80 16.39
N LYS A 64 -14.45 0.40 15.21
CA LYS A 64 -14.01 -0.81 14.50
C LYS A 64 -13.06 -0.53 13.34
N LEU A 65 -12.78 0.74 12.99
CA LEU A 65 -11.90 1.06 11.87
C LEU A 65 -10.48 0.52 12.07
N GLY A 66 -9.95 0.56 13.29
CA GLY A 66 -8.62 0.03 13.58
C GLY A 66 -8.52 -1.45 13.21
N PHE A 67 -9.51 -2.25 13.61
CA PHE A 67 -9.59 -3.67 13.26
C PHE A 67 -9.73 -3.89 11.75
N LEU A 68 -10.59 -3.10 11.08
CA LEU A 68 -10.76 -3.22 9.64
C LEU A 68 -9.47 -2.85 8.87
N PHE A 69 -8.75 -1.85 9.35
CA PHE A 69 -7.45 -1.46 8.79
C PHE A 69 -6.38 -2.55 8.99
N MET A 70 -6.31 -3.14 10.19
CA MET A 70 -5.39 -4.25 10.45
C MET A 70 -5.70 -5.47 9.58
N ALA A 71 -6.98 -5.82 9.43
CA ALA A 71 -7.39 -6.91 8.54
C ALA A 71 -7.06 -6.60 7.07
N GLY A 72 -7.32 -5.37 6.62
CA GLY A 72 -7.03 -4.93 5.25
C GLY A 72 -5.54 -4.95 4.92
N THR A 73 -4.71 -4.40 5.79
CA THR A 73 -3.24 -4.39 5.62
C THR A 73 -2.64 -5.79 5.78
N GLY A 74 -3.19 -6.62 6.66
CA GLY A 74 -2.86 -8.05 6.75
C GLY A 74 -3.16 -8.80 5.45
N LEU A 75 -4.31 -8.54 4.80
CA LEU A 75 -4.61 -9.10 3.49
C LEU A 75 -3.66 -8.57 2.39
N LYS A 76 -3.29 -7.29 2.46
CA LYS A 76 -2.28 -6.70 1.57
C LYS A 76 -0.92 -7.39 1.72
N PHE A 77 -0.52 -7.71 2.95
CA PHE A 77 0.66 -8.50 3.24
C PHE A 77 0.56 -9.92 2.66
N LEU A 78 -0.58 -10.61 2.85
CA LEU A 78 -0.81 -11.95 2.29
C LEU A 78 -0.77 -11.96 0.74
N THR A 79 -1.06 -10.85 0.09
CA THR A 79 -0.96 -10.72 -1.37
C THR A 79 0.46 -11.00 -1.87
N PHE A 80 1.49 -10.73 -1.06
CA PHE A 80 2.86 -11.15 -1.38
C PHE A 80 2.95 -12.65 -1.64
N PHE A 81 2.48 -13.46 -0.70
CA PHE A 81 2.58 -14.92 -0.77
C PHE A 81 1.77 -15.53 -1.91
N ILE A 82 0.65 -14.89 -2.28
CA ILE A 82 -0.26 -15.41 -3.30
C ILE A 82 0.19 -14.98 -4.71
N VAL A 83 0.65 -13.73 -4.88
CA VAL A 83 0.84 -13.12 -6.21
C VAL A 83 2.31 -12.96 -6.60
N PHE A 84 3.21 -12.74 -5.64
CA PHE A 84 4.62 -12.40 -5.89
C PHE A 84 5.55 -13.55 -5.54
N TYR A 85 5.38 -14.17 -4.37
CA TYR A 85 6.22 -15.26 -3.90
C TYR A 85 6.37 -16.43 -4.88
N PRO A 86 5.32 -16.92 -5.57
CA PRO A 86 5.48 -18.00 -6.54
C PRO A 86 6.38 -17.63 -7.73
N ALA A 87 6.42 -16.35 -8.10
CA ALA A 87 7.27 -15.85 -9.19
C ALA A 87 8.69 -15.55 -8.71
N PHE A 88 8.83 -14.96 -7.52
CA PHE A 88 10.12 -14.61 -6.91
C PHE A 88 10.86 -15.79 -6.26
N HIS A 89 10.24 -16.96 -6.26
CA HIS A 89 10.82 -18.19 -5.73
C HIS A 89 10.85 -19.31 -6.78
N ALA A 90 10.72 -18.94 -8.05
CA ALA A 90 10.64 -19.91 -9.14
C ALA A 90 11.99 -20.64 -9.37
N ASP A 91 13.10 -20.04 -8.97
CA ASP A 91 14.45 -20.60 -9.00
C ASP A 91 14.85 -21.31 -7.69
N GLY A 92 13.93 -21.37 -6.71
CA GLY A 92 14.13 -22.04 -5.43
C GLY A 92 14.82 -21.19 -4.36
N GLU A 93 15.11 -19.91 -4.63
CA GLU A 93 15.60 -18.96 -3.64
C GLU A 93 14.74 -17.70 -3.65
N LEU A 94 14.69 -16.94 -2.55
CA LEU A 94 14.06 -15.62 -2.54
C LEU A 94 15.15 -14.62 -2.22
N THR A 95 15.52 -13.81 -3.20
CA THR A 95 16.58 -12.83 -2.98
C THR A 95 16.09 -11.66 -2.14
N LYS A 96 17.03 -10.96 -1.47
CA LYS A 96 16.71 -9.74 -0.73
C LYS A 96 16.12 -8.67 -1.66
N ASP A 97 16.59 -8.60 -2.90
CA ASP A 97 16.15 -7.62 -3.89
C ASP A 97 14.70 -7.85 -4.33
N GLU A 98 14.28 -9.11 -4.48
CA GLU A 98 12.90 -9.50 -4.74
C GLU A 98 11.98 -9.26 -3.55
N PHE A 99 12.49 -9.46 -2.33
CA PHE A 99 11.74 -9.12 -1.14
C PHE A 99 11.47 -7.61 -1.06
N VAL A 100 12.50 -6.76 -1.17
CA VAL A 100 12.33 -5.30 -1.07
C VAL A 100 11.50 -4.73 -2.21
N LEU A 101 11.50 -5.39 -3.38
CA LEU A 101 10.65 -5.09 -4.53
C LEU A 101 9.16 -4.95 -4.15
N PHE A 102 8.65 -5.84 -3.30
CA PHE A 102 7.28 -5.77 -2.82
C PHE A 102 7.14 -4.98 -1.50
N PHE A 103 8.08 -5.16 -0.58
CA PHE A 103 7.93 -4.66 0.78
C PHE A 103 8.13 -3.15 0.93
N VAL A 104 8.94 -2.52 0.08
CA VAL A 104 9.08 -1.05 0.08
C VAL A 104 7.76 -0.34 -0.28
N PRO A 105 7.10 -0.63 -1.43
CA PRO A 105 5.81 -0.02 -1.74
C PRO A 105 4.71 -0.41 -0.74
N TYR A 106 4.78 -1.60 -0.15
CA TYR A 106 3.89 -2.02 0.94
C TYR A 106 4.02 -1.10 2.16
N VAL A 107 5.24 -0.87 2.67
CA VAL A 107 5.46 -0.02 3.84
C VAL A 107 5.05 1.42 3.54
N LEU A 108 5.47 1.98 2.40
CA LEU A 108 5.15 3.35 2.03
C LEU A 108 3.64 3.60 1.97
N SER A 109 2.90 2.74 1.27
CA SER A 109 1.43 2.86 1.21
C SER A 109 0.76 2.68 2.57
N THR A 110 1.24 1.72 3.38
CA THR A 110 0.71 1.48 4.74
C THR A 110 0.93 2.67 5.67
N LEU A 111 2.07 3.36 5.58
CA LEU A 111 2.33 4.57 6.36
C LEU A 111 1.36 5.69 5.99
N VAL A 112 1.08 5.89 4.70
CA VAL A 112 0.08 6.87 4.25
C VAL A 112 -1.30 6.51 4.82
N GLU A 113 -1.72 5.25 4.73
CA GLU A 113 -2.99 4.77 5.30
C GLU A 113 -3.05 5.01 6.81
N THR A 114 -1.98 4.67 7.53
CA THR A 114 -1.89 4.82 8.99
C THR A 114 -2.04 6.28 9.42
N VAL A 115 -1.31 7.20 8.77
CA VAL A 115 -1.37 8.63 9.07
C VAL A 115 -2.77 9.19 8.83
N PHE A 116 -3.42 8.80 7.73
CA PHE A 116 -4.77 9.27 7.43
C PHE A 116 -5.83 8.63 8.33
N LEU A 117 -5.69 7.35 8.68
CA LEU A 117 -6.55 6.70 9.65
C LEU A 117 -6.45 7.36 11.02
N ALA A 118 -5.25 7.62 11.51
CA ALA A 118 -5.05 8.33 12.78
C ALA A 118 -5.73 9.71 12.77
N ARG A 119 -5.67 10.43 11.64
CA ARG A 119 -6.40 11.71 11.46
C ARG A 119 -7.92 11.56 11.41
N ILE A 120 -8.44 10.43 10.94
CA ILE A 120 -9.87 10.14 10.96
C ILE A 120 -10.32 9.86 12.39
N LEU A 121 -9.53 9.07 13.14
CA LEU A 121 -9.83 8.69 14.53
C LEU A 121 -9.70 9.86 15.51
N ASN A 122 -8.66 10.70 15.39
CA ASN A 122 -8.43 11.85 16.28
C ASN A 122 -9.34 13.07 16.01
N ARG A 123 -10.26 12.98 15.04
CA ARG A 123 -11.17 14.07 14.67
C ARG A 123 -12.64 13.76 14.95
N GLU A 124 -12.89 12.68 15.67
CA GLU A 124 -14.10 12.55 16.49
C GLU A 124 -13.77 12.93 17.93
#